data_AF-A0A158E1Z0-F1
#
_entry.id   AF-A0A158E1Z0-F1
#
_cell.length_a   1.000
_cell.length_b   1.000
_cell.length_c   1.000
_cell.angle_alpha   90.00
_cell.angle_beta   90.00
_cell.angle_gamma   90.00
#
_symmetry.space_group_name_H-M   'P 1'
#
loop_
_entity.id
_entity.type
_entity.pdbx_description
1 polymer ?
#
loop_
_entity_poly.entity_id
_entity_poly.type
_entity_poly.pdbx_seq_one_letter_code
_entity_poly.pdbx_strand_id
1 'polypeptide(L)'
;MIYFGWRAWYFSELLPLPFLVKSAGDRNLILFYGYSGLYVLSEFAPIVPASWMTEDRARMLRRLAWLFFLPCVFYSWMRLEQNAGNRFLAPMFFGTLLMLSRETKLRPMILFTILSIVCGIKITAETAETVAESSSETYYYVSQDLAGYKGKMLVTEAGRLAYHSNWDTHDAWGLNTPQYAHRLIDYREIDGGSYDLIGELR
;
A
#
# COMPACT_ATOMS: atom_id res chain seq x y z
N MET A 1 13.66 1.54 -13.63
CA MET A 1 13.45 1.03 -15.02
C MET A 1 13.57 -0.48 -15.10
N ILE A 2 14.63 -1.10 -14.57
CA ILE A 2 14.80 -2.56 -14.55
C ILE A 2 13.57 -3.30 -13.98
N TYR A 3 13.04 -2.82 -12.84
CA TYR A 3 11.82 -3.37 -12.23
C TYR A 3 10.61 -3.38 -13.19
N PHE A 4 10.35 -2.26 -13.87
CA PHE A 4 9.22 -2.14 -14.80
C PHE A 4 9.43 -2.97 -16.08
N GLY A 5 10.67 -3.08 -16.57
CA GLY A 5 11.00 -3.94 -17.71
C GLY A 5 10.81 -5.43 -17.39
N TRP A 6 11.32 -5.88 -16.25
CA TRP A 6 11.10 -7.25 -15.77
C TRP A 6 9.61 -7.53 -15.58
N ARG A 7 8.87 -6.59 -14.98
CA ARG A 7 7.43 -6.72 -14.76
C ARG A 7 6.64 -6.82 -16.07
N ALA A 8 6.94 -5.95 -17.04
CA ALA A 8 6.30 -5.98 -18.35
C ALA A 8 6.59 -7.28 -19.09
N TRP A 9 7.81 -7.80 -18.98
CA TRP A 9 8.15 -9.11 -19.55
C TRP A 9 7.44 -10.26 -18.82
N TYR A 10 7.40 -10.22 -17.49
CA TYR A 10 6.93 -11.33 -16.66
C TYR A 10 5.40 -11.39 -16.54
N PHE A 11 4.75 -10.27 -16.23
CA PHE A 11 3.29 -10.16 -16.06
C PHE A 11 2.55 -9.72 -17.32
N SER A 12 3.27 -9.47 -18.43
CA SER A 12 2.74 -8.77 -19.61
C SER A 12 2.19 -7.38 -19.30
N GLU A 13 2.62 -6.78 -18.17
CA GLU A 13 2.03 -5.57 -17.61
C GLU A 13 3.09 -4.60 -17.11
N LEU A 14 3.02 -3.36 -17.59
CA LEU A 14 3.95 -2.31 -17.18
C LEU A 14 3.62 -1.81 -15.77
N LEU A 15 2.32 -1.72 -15.43
CA LEU A 15 1.86 -1.11 -14.18
C LEU A 15 1.72 -2.14 -13.06
N PRO A 16 1.91 -1.73 -11.78
CA PRO A 16 1.65 -2.55 -10.60
C PRO A 16 0.30 -3.27 -10.63
N LEU A 17 0.25 -4.52 -10.18
CA LEU A 17 -0.95 -5.38 -10.07
C LEU A 17 -2.13 -4.69 -9.38
N PRO A 18 -1.92 -3.80 -8.38
CA PRO A 18 -3.00 -2.99 -7.83
C PRO A 18 -3.76 -2.12 -8.87
N PHE A 19 -3.19 -1.79 -10.03
CA PHE A 19 -3.91 -1.12 -11.13
C PHE A 19 -4.88 -2.04 -11.87
N LEU A 20 -4.62 -3.34 -11.90
CA LEU A 20 -5.41 -4.33 -12.64
C LEU A 20 -6.50 -4.95 -11.76
N VAL A 21 -6.11 -5.41 -10.58
CA VAL A 21 -7.00 -6.18 -9.70
C VAL A 21 -7.94 -5.26 -8.90
N LYS A 22 -7.58 -3.97 -8.74
CA LYS A 22 -8.24 -3.05 -7.77
C LYS A 22 -8.77 -1.77 -8.39
N SER A 23 -8.89 -1.71 -9.72
CA SER A 23 -9.50 -0.59 -10.45
C SER A 23 -11.03 -0.68 -10.58
N ALA A 24 -11.65 -1.72 -10.02
CA ALA A 24 -13.11 -1.86 -10.00
C ALA A 24 -13.70 -1.00 -8.87
N GLY A 25 -14.56 -0.05 -9.23
CA GLY A 25 -15.27 0.84 -8.30
C GLY A 25 -15.58 2.20 -8.93
N ASP A 26 -16.63 2.88 -8.45
CA ASP A 26 -17.09 4.15 -9.02
C ASP A 26 -16.03 5.24 -8.91
N ARG A 27 -15.69 5.83 -10.07
CA ARG A 27 -14.73 6.93 -10.18
C ARG A 27 -15.48 8.25 -10.11
N ASN A 28 -15.24 9.03 -9.06
CA ASN A 28 -15.92 10.31 -8.86
C ASN A 28 -15.46 11.42 -9.84
N LEU A 29 -14.33 11.24 -10.53
CA LEU A 29 -13.74 12.22 -11.46
C LEU A 29 -13.28 11.59 -12.78
N ILE A 30 -14.09 10.67 -13.36
CA ILE A 30 -13.86 9.95 -14.64
C ILE A 30 -12.61 9.03 -14.62
N LEU A 31 -11.45 9.59 -14.31
CA LEU A 31 -10.16 8.94 -14.18
C LEU A 31 -9.66 8.86 -12.73
N PHE A 32 -10.13 9.74 -11.82
CA PHE A 32 -9.58 9.87 -10.47
C PHE A 32 -10.55 9.47 -9.36
N TYR A 33 -9.98 8.97 -8.26
CA TYR A 33 -10.66 8.80 -6.98
C TYR A 33 -10.47 10.08 -6.15
N GLY A 34 -11.49 10.95 -6.15
CA GLY A 34 -11.43 12.27 -5.49
C GLY A 34 -11.09 12.21 -4.00
N TYR A 35 -11.57 11.18 -3.29
CA TYR A 35 -11.22 10.92 -1.89
C TYR A 35 -9.71 10.67 -1.73
N SER A 36 -9.11 9.84 -2.59
CA SER A 36 -7.66 9.58 -2.60
C SER A 36 -6.86 10.87 -2.81
N GLY A 37 -7.33 11.76 -3.67
CA GLY A 37 -6.69 13.06 -3.93
C GLY A 37 -6.71 13.98 -2.71
N LEU A 38 -7.87 14.16 -2.09
CA LEU A 38 -8.01 14.95 -0.86
C LEU A 38 -7.15 14.40 0.29
N TYR A 39 -7.07 13.07 0.39
CA TYR A 39 -6.26 12.38 1.37
C TYR A 39 -4.76 12.67 1.24
N VAL A 40 -4.24 12.67 0.01
CA VAL A 40 -2.83 13.03 -0.23
C VAL A 40 -2.61 14.53 -0.02
N LEU A 41 -3.60 15.37 -0.34
CA LEU A 41 -3.52 16.82 -0.12
C LEU A 41 -3.49 17.20 1.37
N SER A 42 -4.17 16.46 2.25
CA SER A 42 -4.11 16.76 3.70
C SER A 42 -2.70 16.60 4.28
N GLU A 43 -1.86 15.74 3.69
CA GLU A 43 -0.45 15.60 4.10
C GLU A 43 0.41 16.83 3.76
N PHE A 44 -0.07 17.73 2.90
CA PHE A 44 0.60 19.01 2.66
C PHE A 44 0.38 20.03 3.78
N ALA A 45 -0.65 19.87 4.60
CA ALA A 45 -0.97 20.81 5.67
C ALA A 45 0.23 21.11 6.61
N PRO A 46 0.99 20.11 7.11
CA PRO A 46 2.18 20.37 7.94
C PRO A 46 3.36 20.98 7.16
N ILE A 47 3.39 20.85 5.83
CA ILE A 47 4.54 21.18 4.98
C ILE A 47 4.60 22.67 4.68
N VAL A 48 3.47 23.27 4.36
CA VAL A 48 3.37 24.70 4.00
C VAL A 48 3.95 25.60 5.10
N PRO A 49 3.54 25.49 6.38
CA PRO A 49 4.09 26.34 7.45
C PRO A 49 5.56 26.02 7.74
N ALA A 50 5.98 24.76 7.70
CA ALA A 50 7.38 24.38 7.90
C ALA A 50 8.28 24.98 6.80
N SER A 51 7.84 24.92 5.55
CA SER A 51 8.57 25.46 4.39
C SER A 51 8.71 26.98 4.46
N TRP A 52 7.75 27.69 5.05
CA TRP A 52 7.79 29.14 5.21
C TRP A 52 8.91 29.62 6.14
N MET A 53 9.40 28.73 7.01
CA MET A 53 10.49 29.02 7.96
C MET A 53 11.88 28.74 7.39
N THR A 54 11.96 28.23 6.16
CA THR A 54 13.24 27.97 5.46
C THR A 54 13.79 29.24 4.83
N GLU A 55 15.12 29.31 4.65
CA GLU A 55 15.77 30.51 4.09
C GLU A 55 15.47 30.68 2.61
N ASP A 56 15.47 29.58 1.85
CA ASP A 56 15.10 29.56 0.43
C ASP A 56 13.73 28.87 0.23
N ARG A 57 12.68 29.56 0.68
CA ARG A 57 11.28 29.10 0.59
C ARG A 57 10.88 28.64 -0.81
N ALA A 58 11.34 29.35 -1.85
CA ALA A 58 10.93 29.08 -3.23
C ALA A 58 11.57 27.79 -3.75
N ARG A 59 12.84 27.56 -3.43
CA ARG A 59 13.54 26.31 -3.76
C ARG A 59 12.96 25.13 -2.98
N MET A 60 12.69 25.30 -1.69
CA MET A 60 12.13 24.25 -0.84
C MET A 60 10.73 23.84 -1.34
N LEU A 61 9.82 24.80 -1.53
CA LEU A 61 8.49 24.54 -2.06
C LEU A 61 8.52 23.89 -3.44
N ARG A 62 9.46 24.27 -4.32
CA ARG A 62 9.62 23.63 -5.64
C ARG A 62 10.04 22.17 -5.51
N ARG A 63 10.99 21.85 -4.62
CA ARG A 63 11.44 20.47 -4.39
C ARG A 63 10.33 19.61 -3.79
N LEU A 64 9.59 20.16 -2.84
CA LEU A 64 8.45 19.49 -2.22
C LEU A 64 7.31 19.31 -3.23
N ALA A 65 7.04 20.30 -4.07
CA ALA A 65 6.08 20.16 -5.16
C ALA A 65 6.44 18.97 -6.07
N TRP A 66 7.72 18.79 -6.43
CA TRP A 66 8.14 17.61 -7.21
C TRP A 66 8.03 16.31 -6.43
N LEU A 67 8.39 16.30 -5.15
CA LEU A 67 8.30 15.12 -4.28
C LEU A 67 6.86 14.61 -4.16
N PHE A 68 5.89 15.52 -4.13
CA PHE A 68 4.48 15.18 -3.95
C PHE A 68 3.70 15.08 -5.27
N PHE A 69 4.06 15.82 -6.31
CA PHE A 69 3.32 15.84 -7.58
C PHE A 69 3.22 14.44 -8.17
N LEU A 70 4.35 13.73 -8.25
CA LEU A 70 4.37 12.39 -8.84
C LEU A 70 3.53 11.39 -8.02
N PRO A 71 3.70 11.26 -6.69
CA PRO A 71 2.81 10.43 -5.87
C PRO A 71 1.34 10.85 -5.90
N CYS A 72 1.01 12.15 -5.88
CA CYS A 72 -0.37 12.64 -5.96
C CYS A 72 -1.06 12.16 -7.25
N VAL A 73 -0.40 12.38 -8.40
CA VAL A 73 -0.93 11.95 -9.69
C VAL A 73 -1.08 10.43 -9.72
N PHE A 74 -0.07 9.72 -9.23
CA PHE A 74 -0.07 8.27 -9.21
C PHE A 74 -1.17 7.69 -8.31
N TYR A 75 -1.29 8.16 -7.07
CA TYR A 75 -2.26 7.66 -6.08
C TYR A 75 -3.69 8.13 -6.34
N SER A 76 -3.89 9.26 -7.02
CA SER A 76 -5.23 9.70 -7.41
C SER A 76 -5.84 8.81 -8.50
N TRP A 77 -5.03 8.04 -9.23
CA TRP A 77 -5.48 6.99 -10.16
C TRP A 77 -5.76 5.63 -9.49
N MET A 78 -5.58 5.52 -8.17
CA MET A 78 -5.73 4.25 -7.45
C MET A 78 -6.70 4.38 -6.26
N ARG A 79 -7.39 3.28 -5.93
CA ARG A 79 -8.07 3.14 -4.64
C ARG A 79 -7.01 2.95 -3.55
N LEU A 80 -7.05 3.75 -2.51
CA LEU A 80 -6.11 3.69 -1.39
C LEU A 80 -6.57 2.77 -0.25
N GLU A 81 -7.40 1.77 -0.53
CA GLU A 81 -7.93 0.84 0.48
C GLU A 81 -6.84 0.05 1.20
N GLN A 82 -5.74 -0.24 0.49
CA GLN A 82 -4.57 -0.87 1.10
C GLN A 82 -3.57 0.13 1.66
N ASN A 83 -3.91 1.41 1.78
CA ASN A 83 -3.05 2.39 2.44
C ASN A 83 -3.12 2.25 3.98
N ALA A 84 -3.08 1.01 4.46
CA ALA A 84 -3.02 0.71 5.88
C ALA A 84 -1.81 1.43 6.49
N GLY A 85 -2.06 2.18 7.57
CA GLY A 85 -1.05 2.95 8.27
C GLY A 85 -0.33 4.00 7.41
N ASN A 86 -0.98 4.56 6.38
CA ASN A 86 -0.42 5.62 5.54
C ASN A 86 0.88 5.26 4.81
N ARG A 87 1.10 3.98 4.53
CA ARG A 87 2.32 3.48 3.88
C ARG A 87 2.65 4.19 2.56
N PHE A 88 1.65 4.63 1.81
CA PHE A 88 1.84 5.34 0.54
C PHE A 88 2.33 6.78 0.73
N LEU A 89 2.08 7.37 1.91
CA LEU A 89 2.50 8.71 2.27
C LEU A 89 3.88 8.73 2.94
N ALA A 90 4.36 7.59 3.44
CA ALA A 90 5.66 7.49 4.10
C ALA A 90 6.85 8.05 3.29
N PRO A 91 6.98 7.80 1.96
CA PRO A 91 8.06 8.40 1.17
C PRO A 91 8.01 9.94 1.15
N MET A 92 6.80 10.50 1.13
CA MET A 92 6.58 11.95 1.14
C MET A 92 6.93 12.55 2.51
N PHE A 93 6.55 11.89 3.60
CA PHE A 93 6.91 12.28 4.96
C PHE A 93 8.44 12.24 5.17
N PHE A 94 9.08 11.09 4.93
CA PHE A 94 10.53 10.94 5.14
C PHE A 94 11.35 11.77 4.16
N GLY A 95 10.88 11.93 2.91
CA GLY A 95 11.51 12.81 1.94
C GLY A 95 11.48 14.27 2.39
N THR A 96 10.35 14.74 2.94
CA THR A 96 10.22 16.07 3.51
C THR A 96 11.15 16.25 4.70
N LEU A 97 11.17 15.27 5.62
CA LEU A 97 12.04 15.30 6.79
C LEU A 97 13.53 15.36 6.39
N LEU A 98 13.93 14.57 5.39
CA LEU A 98 15.29 14.58 4.85
C LEU A 98 15.65 15.90 4.16
N MET A 99 14.69 16.55 3.50
CA MET A 99 14.93 17.87 2.90
C MET A 99 15.08 18.95 3.98
N LEU A 100 14.20 18.94 4.98
CA LEU A 100 14.25 19.90 6.09
C LEU A 100 15.46 19.68 7.01
N SER A 101 15.95 18.45 7.16
CA SER A 101 17.15 18.17 7.97
C SER A 101 18.45 18.71 7.36
N ARG A 102 18.43 19.07 6.07
CA ARG A 102 19.55 19.70 5.36
C ARG A 102 19.56 21.23 5.50
N GLU A 103 18.51 21.81 6.09
CA GLU A 103 18.49 23.24 6.40
C GLU A 103 19.36 23.52 7.62
N THR A 104 19.89 24.74 7.71
CA THR A 104 20.74 25.18 8.83
C THR A 104 19.95 25.28 10.14
N LYS A 105 18.64 25.53 10.05
CA LYS A 105 17.74 25.73 11.18
C LYS A 105 16.97 24.44 11.44
N LEU A 106 16.95 24.00 12.70
CA LEU A 106 16.15 22.85 13.15
C LEU A 106 14.65 23.16 13.29
N ARG A 107 14.28 24.44 13.42
CA ARG A 107 12.88 24.87 13.68
C ARG A 107 11.87 24.38 12.63
N PRO A 108 12.12 24.47 11.32
CA PRO A 108 11.24 23.92 10.28
C PRO A 108 10.99 22.42 10.46
N MET A 109 12.04 21.65 10.77
CA MET A 109 11.95 20.21 10.97
C MET A 109 11.12 19.87 12.21
N ILE A 110 11.36 20.55 13.34
CA ILE A 110 10.59 20.35 14.57
C ILE A 110 9.12 20.69 14.34
N LEU A 111 8.83 21.84 13.71
CA LEU A 111 7.46 22.26 13.41
C LEU A 111 6.76 21.24 12.50
N PHE A 112 7.43 20.80 11.43
CA PHE A 112 6.91 19.78 10.54
C PHE A 112 6.55 18.49 11.29
N THR A 113 7.45 17.99 12.14
CA THR A 113 7.21 16.78 12.93
C THR A 113 6.03 16.95 13.88
N ILE A 114 5.96 18.06 14.61
CA ILE A 114 4.83 18.33 15.54
C ILE A 114 3.52 18.40 14.77
N LEU A 115 3.47 19.17 13.69
CA LEU A 115 2.24 19.31 12.89
C LEU A 115 1.85 17.97 12.25
N SER A 116 2.80 17.16 11.79
CA SER A 116 2.52 15.83 11.23
C SER A 116 1.93 14.89 12.28
N ILE A 117 2.44 14.92 13.51
CA ILE A 117 1.88 14.13 14.63
C ILE A 117 0.45 14.60 14.95
N VAL A 118 0.23 15.91 15.05
CA VAL A 118 -1.09 16.48 15.37
C VAL A 118 -2.10 16.16 14.29
N CYS A 119 -1.75 16.33 13.01
CA CYS A 119 -2.61 15.99 11.89
C CYS A 119 -2.84 14.47 11.77
N GLY A 120 -1.84 13.67 12.11
CA GLY A 120 -1.87 12.21 12.03
C GLY A 120 -2.55 11.50 13.20
N ILE A 121 -2.87 12.19 14.30
CA ILE A 121 -3.36 11.54 15.52
C ILE A 121 -4.68 10.79 15.30
N LYS A 122 -5.61 11.38 14.54
CA LYS A 122 -6.92 10.77 14.25
C LYS A 122 -6.74 9.48 13.45
N ILE A 123 -5.95 9.53 12.38
CA ILE A 123 -5.69 8.37 11.53
C ILE A 123 -4.93 7.28 12.29
N THR A 124 -3.99 7.69 13.15
CA THR A 124 -3.23 6.77 14.01
C THR A 124 -4.16 6.08 15.02
N ALA A 125 -5.11 6.80 15.60
CA ALA A 125 -6.11 6.25 16.51
C ALA A 125 -7.04 5.26 15.79
N GLU A 126 -7.59 5.62 14.63
CA GLU A 126 -8.43 4.72 13.81
C GLU A 126 -7.67 3.46 13.40
N THR A 127 -6.38 3.59 13.04
CA THR A 127 -5.52 2.45 12.70
C THR A 127 -5.27 1.57 13.94
N ALA A 128 -5.00 2.16 15.09
CA ALA A 128 -4.77 1.43 16.34
C ALA A 128 -6.05 0.69 16.79
N GLU A 129 -7.21 1.31 16.66
CA GLU A 129 -8.52 0.70 16.93
C GLU A 129 -8.76 -0.49 15.98
N THR A 130 -8.57 -0.31 14.67
CA THR A 130 -8.68 -1.39 13.67
C THR A 130 -7.74 -2.56 13.99
N VAL A 131 -6.52 -2.28 14.46
CA VAL A 131 -5.57 -3.32 14.88
C VAL A 131 -6.00 -3.98 16.18
N ALA A 132 -6.52 -3.23 17.16
CA ALA A 132 -7.01 -3.81 18.40
C ALA A 132 -8.23 -4.73 18.15
N GLU A 133 -9.16 -4.28 17.33
CA GLU A 133 -10.37 -5.02 16.95
C GLU A 133 -10.09 -6.18 16.00
N SER A 134 -8.91 -6.23 15.37
CA SER A 134 -8.52 -7.30 14.45
C SER A 134 -8.66 -8.71 15.04
N SER A 135 -8.45 -8.85 16.34
CA SER A 135 -8.56 -10.09 17.10
C SER A 135 -10.01 -10.51 17.38
N SER A 136 -10.96 -9.60 17.20
CA SER A 136 -12.40 -9.83 17.38
C SER A 136 -13.14 -10.05 16.06
N GLU A 137 -12.44 -9.96 14.92
CA GLU A 137 -13.05 -10.22 13.62
C GLU A 137 -13.38 -11.70 13.44
N THR A 138 -14.49 -11.97 12.73
CA THR A 138 -14.94 -13.34 12.43
C THR A 138 -13.85 -14.20 11.78
N TYR A 139 -13.01 -13.61 10.93
CA TYR A 139 -11.91 -14.32 10.27
C TYR A 139 -10.86 -14.85 11.24
N TYR A 140 -10.65 -14.17 12.38
CA TYR A 140 -9.75 -14.65 13.42
C TYR A 140 -10.31 -15.91 14.06
N TYR A 141 -11.58 -15.92 14.47
CA TYR A 141 -12.19 -17.12 15.06
C TYR A 141 -12.24 -18.30 14.09
N VAL A 142 -12.64 -18.06 12.83
CA VAL A 142 -12.61 -19.11 11.79
C VAL A 142 -11.20 -19.66 11.62
N SER A 143 -10.17 -18.81 11.61
CA SER A 143 -8.79 -19.27 11.48
C SER A 143 -8.32 -20.11 12.67
N GLN A 144 -8.75 -19.78 13.90
CA GLN A 144 -8.45 -20.54 15.10
C GLN A 144 -9.15 -21.90 15.09
N ASP A 145 -10.42 -21.93 14.66
CA ASP A 145 -11.16 -23.19 14.50
C ASP A 145 -10.50 -24.09 13.46
N LEU A 146 -10.06 -23.52 12.32
CA LEU A 146 -9.34 -24.24 11.28
C LEU A 146 -7.99 -24.79 11.77
N ALA A 147 -7.31 -24.13 12.71
CA ALA A 147 -6.04 -24.59 13.26
C ALA A 147 -6.13 -25.94 13.98
N GLY A 148 -7.34 -26.34 14.42
CA GLY A 148 -7.60 -27.68 14.96
C GLY A 148 -7.59 -28.80 13.91
N TYR A 149 -7.58 -28.45 12.62
CA TYR A 149 -7.62 -29.38 11.50
C TYR A 149 -6.31 -29.32 10.70
N LYS A 150 -6.00 -30.42 9.99
CA LYS A 150 -4.96 -30.43 8.96
C LYS A 150 -5.60 -30.13 7.62
N GLY A 151 -5.17 -29.07 6.97
CA GLY A 151 -5.65 -28.70 5.65
C GLY A 151 -4.61 -27.98 4.81
N LYS A 152 -4.97 -27.77 3.55
CA LYS A 152 -4.26 -26.93 2.60
C LYS A 152 -5.18 -25.78 2.19
N MET A 153 -4.62 -24.59 1.98
CA MET A 153 -5.37 -23.41 1.58
C MET A 153 -4.76 -22.79 0.33
N LEU A 154 -5.59 -22.49 -0.65
CA LEU A 154 -5.21 -21.68 -1.80
C LEU A 154 -5.74 -20.26 -1.57
N VAL A 155 -4.85 -19.27 -1.49
CA VAL A 155 -5.22 -17.88 -1.22
C VAL A 155 -4.75 -16.96 -2.34
N THR A 156 -5.52 -15.92 -2.61
CA THR A 156 -5.14 -14.89 -3.61
C THR A 156 -4.32 -13.76 -3.00
N GLU A 157 -4.34 -13.61 -1.67
CA GLU A 157 -3.49 -12.72 -0.89
C GLU A 157 -3.16 -13.40 0.45
N ALA A 158 -1.93 -13.25 0.92
CA ALA A 158 -1.58 -13.64 2.29
C ALA A 158 -2.40 -12.80 3.28
N GLY A 159 -3.17 -13.47 4.13
CA GLY A 159 -4.12 -12.83 5.03
C GLY A 159 -4.19 -13.50 6.39
N ARG A 160 -5.06 -12.98 7.26
CA ARG A 160 -5.23 -13.45 8.65
C ARG A 160 -5.62 -14.94 8.72
N LEU A 161 -6.46 -15.42 7.81
CA LEU A 161 -6.86 -16.83 7.73
C LEU A 161 -5.66 -17.76 7.53
N ALA A 162 -4.81 -17.48 6.53
CA ALA A 162 -3.59 -18.24 6.28
C ALA A 162 -2.62 -18.15 7.46
N TYR A 163 -2.44 -16.95 8.01
CA TYR A 163 -1.49 -16.70 9.09
C TYR A 163 -1.84 -17.44 10.40
N HIS A 164 -3.12 -17.44 10.80
CA HIS A 164 -3.54 -17.99 12.08
C HIS A 164 -3.98 -19.47 12.03
N SER A 165 -4.39 -20.00 10.88
CA SER A 165 -4.80 -21.41 10.75
C SER A 165 -3.64 -22.41 10.74
N ASN A 166 -2.42 -21.95 10.45
CA ASN A 166 -1.24 -22.81 10.31
C ASN A 166 -1.40 -23.94 9.25
N TRP A 167 -2.31 -23.76 8.30
CA TRP A 167 -2.47 -24.65 7.15
C TRP A 167 -1.36 -24.42 6.12
N ASP A 168 -1.05 -25.46 5.35
CA ASP A 168 -0.15 -25.34 4.20
C ASP A 168 -0.82 -24.41 3.16
N THR A 169 -0.29 -23.20 3.04
CA THR A 169 -0.92 -22.12 2.28
C THR A 169 -0.16 -21.86 0.99
N HIS A 170 -0.86 -21.93 -0.12
CA HIS A 170 -0.32 -21.67 -1.44
C HIS A 170 -0.90 -20.36 -1.98
N ASP A 171 -0.06 -19.53 -2.57
CA ASP A 171 -0.46 -18.26 -3.16
C ASP A 171 -0.84 -18.44 -4.64
N ALA A 172 -2.15 -18.37 -4.91
CA ALA A 172 -2.74 -18.46 -6.23
C ALA A 172 -2.28 -17.36 -7.19
N TRP A 173 -1.95 -16.18 -6.68
CA TRP A 173 -1.62 -15.00 -7.49
C TRP A 173 -0.14 -14.61 -7.31
N GLY A 174 0.64 -15.51 -6.71
CA GLY A 174 2.03 -15.29 -6.40
C GLY A 174 2.85 -14.95 -7.65
N LEU A 175 4.03 -14.38 -7.42
CA LEU A 175 5.02 -14.05 -8.45
C LEU A 175 5.44 -15.26 -9.32
N ASN A 176 4.90 -16.45 -9.12
CA ASN A 176 5.34 -17.68 -9.76
C ASN A 176 4.54 -18.01 -11.01
N THR A 177 3.29 -17.53 -11.15
CA THR A 177 2.42 -18.01 -12.26
C THR A 177 1.71 -16.84 -12.94
N PRO A 178 2.37 -16.14 -13.88
CA PRO A 178 1.90 -14.85 -14.41
C PRO A 178 0.55 -14.93 -15.15
N GLN A 179 0.18 -16.10 -15.67
CA GLN A 179 -1.11 -16.32 -16.31
C GLN A 179 -2.31 -16.04 -15.39
N TYR A 180 -2.19 -16.29 -14.07
CA TYR A 180 -3.29 -16.06 -13.12
C TYR A 180 -3.48 -14.60 -12.75
N ALA A 181 -2.61 -13.69 -13.21
CA ALA A 181 -2.90 -12.26 -13.16
C ALA A 181 -4.07 -11.87 -14.09
N HIS A 182 -4.37 -12.70 -15.09
CA HIS A 182 -5.33 -12.41 -16.17
C HIS A 182 -6.48 -13.42 -16.26
N ARG A 183 -6.40 -14.54 -15.53
CA ARG A 183 -7.45 -15.57 -15.49
C ARG A 183 -7.62 -16.11 -14.09
N LEU A 184 -8.84 -16.51 -13.74
CA LEU A 184 -9.10 -17.25 -12.51
C LEU A 184 -8.52 -18.67 -12.63
N ILE A 185 -8.05 -19.21 -11.50
CA ILE A 185 -7.60 -20.60 -11.39
C ILE A 185 -8.82 -21.52 -11.50
N ASP A 186 -8.73 -22.54 -12.36
CA ASP A 186 -9.76 -23.57 -12.51
C ASP A 186 -9.58 -24.71 -11.50
N TYR A 187 -10.68 -25.40 -11.14
CA TYR A 187 -10.64 -26.53 -10.19
C TYR A 187 -9.67 -27.63 -10.63
N ARG A 188 -9.57 -27.87 -11.95
CA ARG A 188 -8.64 -28.86 -12.53
C ARG A 188 -7.19 -28.50 -12.26
N GLU A 189 -6.87 -27.21 -12.27
CA GLU A 189 -5.52 -26.73 -12.03
C GLU A 189 -5.15 -26.88 -10.55
N ILE A 190 -6.13 -26.68 -9.66
CA ILE A 190 -6.01 -26.91 -8.22
C ILE A 190 -5.75 -28.39 -7.92
N ASP A 191 -6.59 -29.28 -8.47
CA ASP A 191 -6.45 -30.73 -8.26
C ASP A 191 -5.14 -31.26 -8.85
N GLY A 192 -4.69 -30.69 -9.97
CA GLY A 192 -3.44 -31.05 -10.63
C GLY A 192 -2.18 -30.43 -10.01
N GLY A 193 -2.30 -29.52 -9.03
CA GLY A 193 -1.15 -28.82 -8.43
C GLY A 193 -0.43 -27.85 -9.38
N SER A 194 -0.92 -27.67 -10.60
CA SER A 194 -0.29 -26.89 -11.68
C SER A 194 -0.25 -25.38 -11.44
N TYR A 195 -0.84 -24.91 -10.34
CA TYR A 195 -0.89 -23.49 -10.02
C TYR A 195 0.39 -22.97 -9.34
N ASP A 196 1.23 -23.86 -8.81
CA ASP A 196 2.49 -23.52 -8.13
C ASP A 196 3.71 -24.06 -8.89
N LEU A 197 4.43 -23.18 -9.61
CA LEU A 197 5.65 -23.55 -10.33
C LEU A 197 6.83 -23.94 -9.42
N ILE A 198 6.77 -23.65 -8.11
CA ILE A 198 7.84 -24.02 -7.16
C ILE A 198 7.60 -25.42 -6.56
N GLY A 199 6.35 -25.88 -6.55
CA GLY A 199 5.95 -27.19 -6.02
C GLY A 199 6.58 -28.40 -6.72
N GLU A 200 7.00 -28.26 -7.98
CA GLU A 200 7.65 -29.34 -8.74
C GLU A 200 9.13 -29.59 -8.36
N LEU A 201 9.73 -28.74 -7.51
CA LEU A 201 11.14 -28.84 -7.09
C LEU A 201 11.35 -29.42 -5.69
N ARG A 202 10.32 -29.99 -5.05
CA ARG A 202 10.40 -30.70 -3.76
C ARG A 202 10.07 -32.17 -3.91
#